data_AF-A0AAW8M6R9-F1
#
_entry.id   AF-A0AAW8M6R9-F1
#
_cell.length_a   1.000
_cell.length_b   1.000
_cell.length_c   1.000
_cell.angle_alpha   90.00
_cell.angle_beta   90.00
_cell.angle_gamma   90.00
#
_symmetry.space_group_name_H-M   'P 1'
#
loop_
_entity.id
_entity.type
_entity.pdbx_description
1 polymer ?
#
loop_
_entity_poly.entity_id
_entity_poly.type
_entity_poly.pdbx_seq_one_letter_code
_entity_poly.pdbx_strand_id
1 'polypeptide(L)'
;MDFPKNVPGIGLVNGKFVDENAATGTPGSLIPAVWGNSVTTEILNVITEAGNTPDVADTAQLKKSIVSLIANQTRQATEAAAGVMKIATQAKVTAATDDESAVTPLKLEQRLLTALPVAGTATNLKMFIPAETKVATLTADEIIVSTAAGGRAYRLAGFNRTVNLAVAGAGGTDNGAVVANGYVALYAIYNPTTATSALMAVNATGAVAPNVYGGASRPAGFTASALVSVVPTNASGQFRIAYQLGRQVTFENRILYSTTVGSTVMTAVNIAAHVPINATHVSLYLAAMQTQAGMGVGISVAPLASGAYVVGTAWAAVSNEFSSTNMSVQMPLLVPQVMYVTFTNTNTGSFNVVTGSYRF
;
A
#
# COMPACT_ATOMS: atom_id res chain seq x y z
N MET A 1 46.79 -20.40 -38.54
CA MET A 1 48.23 -20.56 -38.32
C MET A 1 48.49 -21.82 -37.50
N ASP A 2 49.28 -22.74 -38.05
CA ASP A 2 49.92 -23.88 -37.38
C ASP A 2 51.41 -23.87 -37.78
N PHE A 3 52.24 -24.75 -37.20
CA PHE A 3 53.62 -24.94 -37.62
C PHE A 3 53.70 -25.19 -39.13
N PRO A 4 54.69 -24.60 -39.85
CA PRO A 4 54.74 -24.57 -41.32
C PRO A 4 55.18 -25.91 -41.93
N LYS A 5 54.39 -26.97 -41.71
CA LYS A 5 54.65 -28.35 -42.15
C LYS A 5 54.70 -28.50 -43.68
N ASN A 6 54.09 -27.58 -44.41
CA ASN A 6 54.00 -27.60 -45.87
C ASN A 6 55.16 -26.86 -46.57
N VAL A 7 56.09 -26.24 -45.82
CA VAL A 7 57.25 -25.55 -46.40
C VAL A 7 58.42 -26.53 -46.49
N PRO A 8 58.90 -26.86 -47.71
CA PRO A 8 60.03 -27.76 -47.87
C PRO A 8 61.30 -27.22 -47.20
N GLY A 9 62.10 -28.09 -46.59
CA GLY A 9 63.41 -27.73 -46.05
C GLY A 9 63.40 -26.91 -44.76
N ILE A 10 62.25 -26.73 -44.11
CA ILE A 10 62.16 -25.93 -42.88
C ILE A 10 62.80 -26.59 -41.64
N GLY A 11 63.09 -27.90 -41.70
CA GLY A 11 63.75 -28.63 -40.62
C GLY A 11 62.88 -28.84 -39.36
N LEU A 12 61.60 -29.17 -39.51
CA LEU A 12 60.75 -29.55 -38.36
C LEU A 12 60.98 -31.01 -37.96
N VAL A 13 60.97 -31.29 -36.65
CA VAL A 13 60.89 -32.65 -36.10
C VAL A 13 59.63 -32.76 -35.25
N ASN A 14 58.82 -33.79 -35.48
CA ASN A 14 57.51 -33.98 -34.85
C ASN A 14 56.59 -32.74 -34.95
N GLY A 15 56.71 -31.99 -36.04
CA GLY A 15 55.91 -30.79 -36.29
C GLY A 15 56.31 -29.57 -35.46
N LYS A 16 57.50 -29.53 -34.87
CA LYS A 16 58.05 -28.39 -34.13
C LYS A 16 59.43 -27.99 -34.66
N PHE A 17 59.84 -26.75 -34.41
CA PHE A 17 61.18 -26.29 -34.74
C PHE A 17 62.23 -26.98 -33.85
N VAL A 18 63.39 -27.30 -34.40
CA VAL A 18 64.53 -27.90 -33.70
C VAL A 18 65.83 -27.20 -34.07
N ASP A 19 66.76 -27.07 -33.13
CA ASP A 19 68.07 -26.50 -33.44
C ASP A 19 68.97 -27.55 -34.11
N GLU A 20 70.01 -27.10 -34.81
CA GLU A 20 70.96 -27.99 -35.47
C GLU A 20 71.68 -28.90 -34.47
N ASN A 21 71.86 -30.17 -34.83
CA ASN A 21 72.65 -31.10 -34.05
C ASN A 21 73.93 -31.49 -34.80
N ALA A 22 75.01 -30.75 -34.52
CA ALA A 22 76.33 -30.94 -35.12
C ALA A 22 76.94 -32.33 -34.86
N ALA A 23 76.51 -33.04 -33.80
CA ALA A 23 77.03 -34.37 -33.47
C ALA A 23 76.41 -35.50 -34.29
N THR A 24 75.20 -35.29 -34.83
CA THR A 24 74.50 -36.29 -35.66
C THR A 24 74.33 -35.85 -37.12
N GLY A 25 74.80 -34.65 -37.46
CA GLY A 25 74.70 -34.07 -38.81
C GLY A 25 73.28 -33.74 -39.24
N THR A 26 72.32 -33.64 -38.29
CA THR A 26 70.93 -33.29 -38.62
C THR A 26 70.77 -31.78 -38.75
N PRO A 27 70.31 -31.28 -39.93
CA PRO A 27 70.08 -29.86 -40.13
C PRO A 27 68.99 -29.32 -39.19
N GLY A 28 69.24 -28.16 -38.60
CA GLY A 28 68.27 -27.45 -37.77
C GLY A 28 67.20 -26.71 -38.57
N SER A 29 66.23 -26.15 -37.86
CA SER A 29 65.21 -25.28 -38.41
C SER A 29 65.77 -23.95 -38.91
N LEU A 30 65.06 -23.29 -39.84
CA LEU A 30 65.44 -21.98 -40.38
C LEU A 30 65.41 -20.84 -39.36
N ILE A 31 64.80 -21.06 -38.19
CA ILE A 31 64.71 -20.11 -37.08
C ILE A 31 65.06 -20.80 -35.76
N PRO A 32 65.51 -20.07 -34.73
CA PRO A 32 65.81 -20.65 -33.42
C PRO A 32 64.61 -21.39 -32.84
N ALA A 33 64.81 -22.64 -32.41
CA ALA A 33 63.73 -23.53 -32.02
C ALA A 33 62.94 -23.00 -30.82
N VAL A 34 63.63 -22.47 -29.81
CA VAL A 34 62.99 -21.90 -28.62
C VAL A 34 62.03 -20.77 -28.99
N TRP A 35 62.48 -19.83 -29.83
CA TRP A 35 61.68 -18.68 -30.24
C TRP A 35 60.50 -19.11 -31.12
N GLY A 36 60.76 -19.89 -32.18
CA GLY A 36 59.73 -20.34 -33.11
C GLY A 36 58.64 -21.16 -32.42
N ASN A 37 59.03 -22.10 -31.56
CA ASN A 37 58.07 -22.92 -30.82
C ASN A 37 57.26 -22.09 -29.83
N SER A 38 57.87 -21.13 -29.13
CA SER A 38 57.16 -20.31 -28.13
C SER A 38 56.07 -19.45 -28.80
N VAL A 39 56.42 -18.73 -29.86
CA VAL A 39 55.48 -17.86 -30.59
C VAL A 39 54.38 -18.67 -31.26
N THR A 40 54.73 -19.76 -31.97
CA THR A 40 53.72 -20.58 -32.65
C THR A 40 52.78 -21.25 -31.63
N THR A 41 53.28 -21.70 -30.49
CA THR A 41 52.44 -22.30 -29.44
C THR A 41 51.51 -21.28 -28.80
N GLU A 42 51.96 -20.05 -28.53
CA GLU A 42 51.10 -19.00 -27.98
C GLU A 42 49.93 -18.67 -28.91
N ILE A 43 50.19 -18.58 -30.22
CA ILE A 43 49.15 -18.36 -31.23
C ILE A 43 48.22 -19.58 -31.33
N LEU A 44 48.76 -20.79 -31.27
CA LEU A 44 47.98 -22.03 -31.31
C LEU A 44 47.04 -22.15 -30.10
N ASN A 45 47.50 -21.75 -28.91
CA ASN A 45 46.69 -21.74 -27.70
C ASN A 45 45.47 -20.81 -27.86
N VAL A 46 45.64 -19.61 -28.40
CA VAL A 46 44.52 -18.69 -28.65
C VAL A 46 43.53 -19.26 -29.69
N ILE A 47 44.03 -19.90 -30.75
CA ILE A 47 43.19 -20.50 -31.80
C ILE A 47 42.37 -21.66 -31.25
N THR A 48 43.01 -22.54 -30.49
CA THR A 48 42.36 -23.72 -29.89
C THR A 48 41.39 -23.35 -28.77
N GLU A 49 41.73 -22.37 -27.93
CA GLU A 49 40.83 -21.83 -26.89
C GLU A 49 39.55 -21.22 -27.51
N ALA A 50 39.67 -20.57 -28.66
CA ALA A 50 38.53 -20.07 -29.42
C ALA A 50 37.72 -21.17 -30.13
N GLY A 51 38.08 -22.45 -29.97
CA GLY A 51 37.42 -23.59 -30.60
C GLY A 51 37.72 -23.77 -32.10
N ASN A 52 38.70 -23.04 -32.64
CA ASN A 52 39.09 -23.15 -34.05
C ASN A 52 40.15 -24.25 -34.24
N THR A 53 40.12 -24.94 -35.38
CA THR A 53 41.16 -25.91 -35.75
C THR A 53 42.33 -25.18 -36.43
N PRO A 54 43.58 -25.32 -35.94
CA PRO A 54 44.73 -24.70 -36.59
C PRO A 54 44.92 -25.12 -38.05
N ASP A 55 45.12 -24.14 -38.92
CA ASP A 55 45.36 -24.33 -40.35
C ASP A 55 46.55 -23.47 -40.79
N VAL A 56 47.52 -24.09 -41.46
CA VAL A 56 48.70 -23.42 -42.02
C VAL A 56 48.37 -22.48 -43.18
N ALA A 57 47.26 -22.70 -43.88
CA ALA A 57 46.84 -21.88 -45.03
C ALA A 57 46.07 -20.61 -44.61
N ASP A 58 45.48 -20.58 -43.42
CA ASP A 58 44.70 -19.43 -42.93
C ASP A 58 45.55 -18.48 -42.06
N THR A 59 45.93 -17.36 -42.66
CA THR A 59 46.71 -16.27 -42.04
C THR A 59 45.85 -15.32 -41.19
N ALA A 60 44.52 -15.50 -41.15
CA ALA A 60 43.58 -14.68 -40.38
C ALA A 60 43.07 -15.37 -39.10
N GLN A 61 43.48 -16.62 -38.80
CA GLN A 61 42.95 -17.38 -37.67
C GLN A 61 43.14 -16.72 -36.31
N LEU A 62 44.29 -16.09 -36.06
CA LEU A 62 44.52 -15.38 -34.79
C LEU A 62 43.49 -14.26 -34.60
N LYS A 63 43.28 -13.45 -35.65
CA LYS A 63 42.26 -12.38 -35.64
C LYS A 63 40.85 -12.94 -35.41
N LYS A 64 40.46 -13.99 -36.15
CA LYS A 64 39.14 -14.64 -36.00
C LYS A 64 38.93 -15.15 -34.57
N SER A 65 39.96 -15.76 -34.00
CA SER A 65 39.93 -16.35 -32.65
C SER A 65 39.78 -15.28 -31.58
N ILE A 66 40.57 -14.20 -31.64
CA ILE A 66 40.45 -13.06 -30.71
C ILE A 66 39.06 -12.42 -30.80
N VAL A 67 38.55 -12.18 -32.02
CA VAL A 67 37.22 -11.60 -32.21
C VAL A 67 36.13 -12.50 -31.62
N SER A 68 36.22 -13.82 -31.83
CA SER A 68 35.26 -14.78 -31.27
C SER A 68 35.30 -14.80 -29.74
N LEU A 69 36.49 -14.84 -29.13
CA LEU A 69 36.65 -14.80 -27.67
C LEU A 69 36.05 -13.52 -27.07
N ILE A 70 36.25 -12.36 -27.71
CA ILE A 70 35.66 -11.09 -27.28
C ILE A 70 34.14 -11.07 -27.45
N ALA A 71 33.64 -11.57 -28.59
CA ALA A 71 32.20 -11.63 -28.87
C ALA A 71 31.47 -12.55 -27.88
N ASN A 72 32.08 -13.69 -27.53
CA ASN A 72 31.55 -14.62 -26.53
C ASN A 72 31.48 -13.99 -25.14
N GLN A 73 32.43 -13.11 -24.79
CA GLN A 73 32.40 -12.36 -23.52
C GLN A 73 31.38 -11.21 -23.49
N THR A 74 30.92 -10.72 -24.64
CA THR A 74 29.96 -9.60 -24.73
C THR A 74 28.56 -10.03 -25.17
N ARG A 75 28.32 -11.34 -25.30
CA ARG A 75 27.01 -11.90 -25.64
C ARG A 75 25.99 -11.56 -24.54
N GLN A 76 24.81 -11.09 -24.96
CA GLN A 76 23.67 -10.89 -24.08
C GLN A 76 23.29 -12.20 -23.37
N ALA A 77 23.05 -12.14 -22.06
CA ALA A 77 22.54 -13.29 -21.32
C ALA A 77 21.12 -13.68 -21.79
N THR A 78 20.85 -14.98 -21.85
CA THR A 78 19.51 -15.55 -22.10
C THR A 78 19.20 -16.61 -21.04
N GLU A 79 17.96 -17.07 -20.94
CA GLU A 79 17.58 -18.14 -20.00
C GLU A 79 18.42 -19.41 -20.18
N ALA A 80 18.83 -19.72 -21.41
CA ALA A 80 19.59 -20.91 -21.76
C ALA A 80 21.11 -20.71 -21.70
N ALA A 81 21.61 -19.48 -21.64
CA ALA A 81 23.01 -19.20 -21.90
C ALA A 81 23.55 -18.01 -21.10
N ALA A 82 24.65 -18.23 -20.38
CA ALA A 82 25.34 -17.17 -19.63
C ALA A 82 25.86 -16.05 -20.56
N GLY A 83 25.84 -14.82 -20.08
CA GLY A 83 26.26 -13.64 -20.84
C GLY A 83 26.27 -12.38 -19.97
N VAL A 84 26.37 -11.22 -20.61
CA VAL A 84 26.30 -9.91 -19.94
C VAL A 84 24.88 -9.34 -20.02
N MET A 85 24.50 -8.53 -19.02
CA MET A 85 23.20 -7.89 -18.94
C MET A 85 23.36 -6.48 -18.37
N LYS A 86 22.61 -5.52 -18.89
CA LYS A 86 22.59 -4.15 -18.35
C LYS A 86 21.80 -4.11 -17.05
N ILE A 87 22.04 -3.10 -16.21
CA ILE A 87 21.17 -2.86 -15.06
C ILE A 87 19.96 -2.01 -15.49
N ALA A 88 18.76 -2.46 -15.14
CA ALA A 88 17.50 -1.77 -15.44
C ALA A 88 17.46 -0.35 -14.88
N THR A 89 16.85 0.62 -15.56
CA THR A 89 16.51 1.91 -14.93
C THR A 89 15.21 1.76 -14.13
N GLN A 90 14.90 2.70 -13.22
CA GLN A 90 13.63 2.64 -12.49
C GLN A 90 12.42 2.72 -13.44
N ALA A 91 12.51 3.49 -14.52
CA ALA A 91 11.47 3.59 -15.54
C ALA A 91 11.20 2.22 -16.21
N LYS A 92 12.25 1.46 -16.53
CA LYS A 92 12.14 0.10 -17.09
C LYS A 92 11.46 -0.86 -16.10
N VAL A 93 11.84 -0.81 -14.82
CA VAL A 93 11.21 -1.63 -13.77
C VAL A 93 9.72 -1.28 -13.59
N THR A 94 9.35 0.00 -13.68
CA THR A 94 7.96 0.43 -13.57
C THR A 94 7.12 0.04 -14.79
N ALA A 95 7.69 0.11 -16.00
CA ALA A 95 7.04 -0.29 -17.25
C ALA A 95 6.78 -1.80 -17.32
N ALA A 96 7.66 -2.60 -16.71
CA ALA A 96 7.54 -4.07 -16.64
C ALA A 96 7.46 -4.77 -18.02
N THR A 97 8.25 -4.28 -18.99
CA THR A 97 8.30 -4.81 -20.37
C THR A 97 9.72 -5.19 -20.82
N ASP A 98 10.72 -5.07 -19.96
CA ASP A 98 12.14 -5.19 -20.31
C ASP A 98 12.74 -6.50 -19.79
N ASP A 99 12.98 -7.44 -20.71
CA ASP A 99 13.60 -8.75 -20.41
C ASP A 99 15.13 -8.73 -20.67
N GLU A 100 15.69 -7.58 -21.06
CA GLU A 100 17.10 -7.43 -21.43
C GLU A 100 17.99 -6.87 -20.30
N SER A 101 17.43 -6.62 -19.11
CA SER A 101 18.17 -5.97 -18.02
C SER A 101 17.86 -6.51 -16.62
N ALA A 102 18.86 -6.46 -15.73
CA ALA A 102 18.80 -6.97 -14.37
C ALA A 102 18.31 -5.90 -13.39
N VAL A 103 17.45 -6.30 -12.45
CA VAL A 103 16.91 -5.43 -11.40
C VAL A 103 17.85 -5.43 -10.19
N THR A 104 18.08 -4.26 -9.59
CA THR A 104 18.81 -4.15 -8.31
C THR A 104 17.84 -4.09 -7.12
N PRO A 105 18.27 -4.47 -5.90
CA PRO A 105 17.40 -4.47 -4.72
C PRO A 105 16.68 -3.14 -4.47
N LEU A 106 17.36 -1.99 -4.65
CA LEU A 106 16.75 -0.68 -4.48
C LEU A 106 15.62 -0.41 -5.48
N LYS A 107 15.77 -0.85 -6.73
CA LYS A 107 14.75 -0.63 -7.77
C LYS A 107 13.53 -1.52 -7.59
N LEU A 108 13.76 -2.75 -7.12
CA LEU A 108 12.68 -3.63 -6.70
C LEU A 108 11.91 -3.04 -5.52
N GLU A 109 12.61 -2.52 -4.52
CA GLU A 109 12.00 -1.87 -3.36
C GLU A 109 11.15 -0.65 -3.78
N GLN A 110 11.67 0.22 -4.64
CA GLN A 110 10.94 1.36 -5.19
C GLN A 110 9.67 0.95 -5.96
N ARG A 111 9.72 -0.16 -6.69
CA ARG A 111 8.54 -0.71 -7.36
C ARG A 111 7.49 -1.18 -6.35
N LEU A 112 7.90 -1.87 -5.28
CA LEU A 112 6.98 -2.36 -4.25
C LEU A 112 6.31 -1.23 -3.45
N LEU A 113 6.99 -0.10 -3.27
CA LEU A 113 6.42 1.10 -2.63
C LEU A 113 5.23 1.69 -3.42
N THR A 114 5.26 1.59 -4.75
CA THR A 114 4.30 2.25 -5.65
C THR A 114 3.23 1.31 -6.21
N ALA A 115 3.37 -0.01 -6.04
CA ALA A 115 2.54 -1.00 -6.70
C ALA A 115 1.21 -1.32 -6.00
N LEU A 116 1.02 -0.90 -4.75
CA LEU A 116 -0.16 -1.25 -3.94
C LEU A 116 -1.04 -0.03 -3.62
N PRO A 117 -2.36 -0.25 -3.41
CA PRO A 117 -3.30 0.80 -3.02
C PRO A 117 -2.92 1.46 -1.69
N VAL A 118 -3.53 2.61 -1.40
CA VAL A 118 -3.36 3.33 -0.14
C VAL A 118 -3.75 2.44 1.05
N ALA A 119 -2.98 2.52 2.14
CA ALA A 119 -3.26 1.84 3.38
C ALA A 119 -4.69 2.08 3.88
N GLY A 120 -5.34 1.02 4.34
CA GLY A 120 -6.73 1.03 4.76
C GLY A 120 -7.73 0.61 3.68
N THR A 121 -7.29 0.43 2.44
CA THR A 121 -8.13 -0.25 1.43
C THR A 121 -8.40 -1.68 1.90
N ALA A 122 -9.68 -2.07 1.92
CA ALA A 122 -10.09 -3.39 2.37
C ALA A 122 -11.34 -3.88 1.62
N THR A 123 -11.48 -5.19 1.48
CA THR A 123 -12.64 -5.86 0.86
C THR A 123 -13.45 -6.59 1.92
N ASN A 124 -14.78 -6.49 1.84
CA ASN A 124 -15.71 -7.12 2.79
C ASN A 124 -15.38 -6.87 4.27
N LEU A 125 -14.86 -5.68 4.60
CA LEU A 125 -14.54 -5.31 5.97
C LEU A 125 -15.81 -5.17 6.80
N LYS A 126 -15.90 -5.93 7.88
CA LYS A 126 -17.06 -6.01 8.76
C LYS A 126 -16.64 -6.14 10.22
N MET A 127 -17.44 -5.55 11.11
CA MET A 127 -17.34 -5.75 12.55
C MET A 127 -18.75 -5.66 13.13
N PHE A 128 -19.08 -6.53 14.08
CA PHE A 128 -20.38 -6.48 14.76
C PHE A 128 -20.18 -6.60 16.27
N ILE A 129 -20.78 -5.68 17.02
CA ILE A 129 -20.74 -5.57 18.47
C ILE A 129 -22.19 -5.66 18.96
N PRO A 130 -22.68 -6.85 19.35
CA PRO A 130 -24.09 -7.07 19.67
C PRO A 130 -24.50 -6.57 21.06
N ALA A 131 -23.54 -6.35 21.95
CA ALA A 131 -23.74 -5.89 23.32
C ALA A 131 -22.52 -5.05 23.75
N GLU A 132 -22.68 -4.20 24.77
CA GLU A 132 -21.56 -3.41 25.29
C GLU A 132 -20.45 -4.33 25.85
N THR A 133 -19.25 -4.22 25.30
CA THR A 133 -18.15 -5.15 25.61
C THR A 133 -16.78 -4.51 25.39
N LYS A 134 -15.76 -5.03 26.06
CA LYS A 134 -14.36 -4.63 25.79
C LYS A 134 -13.74 -5.42 24.63
N VAL A 135 -14.43 -6.43 24.11
CA VAL A 135 -13.88 -7.35 23.10
C VAL A 135 -14.67 -7.25 21.81
N ALA A 136 -14.00 -7.00 20.69
CA ALA A 136 -14.61 -6.96 19.37
C ALA A 136 -13.75 -7.70 18.35
N THR A 137 -14.38 -8.32 17.35
CA THR A 137 -13.70 -9.01 16.25
C THR A 137 -14.01 -8.31 14.94
N LEU A 138 -12.97 -7.97 14.19
CA LEU A 138 -13.06 -7.38 12.86
C LEU A 138 -12.57 -8.37 11.83
N THR A 139 -13.35 -8.53 10.77
CA THR A 139 -13.07 -9.43 9.66
C THR A 139 -12.99 -8.67 8.35
N ALA A 140 -12.12 -9.11 7.43
CA ALA A 140 -12.07 -8.65 6.05
C ALA A 140 -11.42 -9.73 5.19
N ASP A 141 -11.77 -9.78 3.90
CA ASP A 141 -11.15 -10.74 2.98
C ASP A 141 -9.71 -10.32 2.67
N GLU A 142 -9.51 -9.03 2.41
CA GLU A 142 -8.18 -8.44 2.24
C GLU A 142 -8.11 -7.06 2.91
N ILE A 143 -6.94 -6.72 3.48
CA ILE A 143 -6.60 -5.40 3.99
C ILE A 143 -5.21 -5.00 3.51
N ILE A 144 -5.07 -3.76 3.02
CA ILE A 144 -3.76 -3.16 2.74
C ILE A 144 -3.27 -2.38 3.97
N VAL A 145 -2.07 -2.71 4.46
CA VAL A 145 -1.36 -1.99 5.54
C VAL A 145 -0.05 -1.44 5.01
N SER A 146 0.44 -0.32 5.56
CA SER A 146 1.74 0.23 5.15
C SER A 146 2.61 0.68 6.31
N THR A 147 3.93 0.76 6.09
CA THR A 147 4.90 1.19 7.10
C THR A 147 4.84 2.69 7.40
N ALA A 148 4.47 3.49 6.41
CA ALA A 148 4.27 4.92 6.48
C ALA A 148 3.31 5.36 5.36
N ALA A 149 2.88 6.63 5.37
CA ALA A 149 2.23 7.21 4.20
C ALA A 149 3.20 7.17 3.01
N GLY A 150 2.82 6.52 1.90
CA GLY A 150 3.71 6.25 0.76
C GLY A 150 4.83 5.24 1.02
N GLY A 151 4.85 4.59 2.19
CA GLY A 151 5.81 3.54 2.55
C GLY A 151 5.43 2.16 1.99
N ARG A 152 6.19 1.13 2.36
CA ARG A 152 5.96 -0.25 1.90
C ARG A 152 4.59 -0.71 2.32
N ALA A 153 3.83 -1.20 1.37
CA ALA A 153 2.52 -1.76 1.61
C ALA A 153 2.58 -3.29 1.62
N TYR A 154 1.70 -3.89 2.42
CA TYR A 154 1.50 -5.33 2.53
C TYR A 154 0.01 -5.62 2.40
N ARG A 155 -0.33 -6.71 1.70
CA ARG A 155 -1.69 -7.22 1.61
C ARG A 155 -1.86 -8.34 2.63
N LEU A 156 -2.83 -8.17 3.53
CA LEU A 156 -3.22 -9.16 4.52
C LEU A 156 -4.47 -9.87 4.02
N ALA A 157 -4.38 -11.15 3.68
CA ALA A 157 -5.52 -11.97 3.27
C ALA A 157 -6.17 -12.67 4.48
N GLY A 158 -7.49 -12.90 4.43
CA GLY A 158 -8.25 -13.61 5.45
C GLY A 158 -8.14 -12.98 6.83
N PHE A 159 -8.23 -11.65 6.92
CA PHE A 159 -8.07 -10.93 8.17
C PHE A 159 -9.24 -11.26 9.11
N ASN A 160 -8.95 -11.90 10.24
CA ASN A 160 -9.92 -12.16 11.31
C ASN A 160 -9.21 -12.01 12.64
N ARG A 161 -9.37 -10.84 13.27
CA ARG A 161 -8.63 -10.48 14.48
C ARG A 161 -9.55 -9.88 15.52
N THR A 162 -9.26 -10.23 16.77
CA THR A 162 -9.97 -9.73 17.94
C THR A 162 -9.12 -8.67 18.64
N VAL A 163 -9.78 -7.65 19.15
CA VAL A 163 -9.20 -6.63 20.03
C VAL A 163 -9.89 -6.69 21.39
N ASN A 164 -9.12 -6.54 22.47
CA ASN A 164 -9.60 -6.46 23.84
C ASN A 164 -9.09 -5.18 24.49
N LEU A 165 -10.01 -4.24 24.78
CA LEU A 165 -9.68 -2.96 25.39
C LEU A 165 -9.15 -3.07 26.84
N ALA A 166 -9.21 -4.25 27.47
CA ALA A 166 -8.69 -4.46 28.83
C ALA A 166 -7.18 -4.76 28.88
N VAL A 167 -6.54 -4.99 27.73
CA VAL A 167 -5.11 -5.34 27.65
C VAL A 167 -4.35 -4.33 26.80
N ALA A 168 -3.05 -4.22 27.01
CA ALA A 168 -2.15 -3.40 26.19
C ALA A 168 -1.36 -4.28 25.20
N GLY A 169 -0.95 -3.69 24.08
CA GLY A 169 -0.14 -4.36 23.05
C GLY A 169 -0.96 -4.90 21.88
N ALA A 170 -0.40 -5.87 21.15
CA ALA A 170 -1.07 -6.48 20.00
C ALA A 170 -2.34 -7.22 20.44
N GLY A 171 -3.47 -6.90 19.81
CA GLY A 171 -4.80 -7.37 20.24
C GLY A 171 -5.40 -6.55 21.38
N GLY A 172 -4.78 -5.42 21.76
CA GLY A 172 -5.22 -4.54 22.84
C GLY A 172 -5.09 -3.07 22.51
N THR A 173 -4.95 -2.25 23.54
CA THR A 173 -4.69 -0.80 23.44
C THR A 173 -3.20 -0.51 23.21
N ASP A 174 -2.88 0.62 22.58
CA ASP A 174 -1.50 1.02 22.32
C ASP A 174 -0.75 1.47 23.59
N ASN A 175 -1.42 2.18 24.50
CA ASN A 175 -0.82 2.69 25.74
C ASN A 175 -1.60 2.31 27.02
N GLY A 176 -2.37 1.22 27.01
CA GLY A 176 -3.15 0.78 28.18
C GLY A 176 -4.37 1.65 28.52
N ALA A 177 -4.56 2.77 27.82
CA ALA A 177 -5.62 3.72 28.12
C ALA A 177 -6.93 3.32 27.42
N VAL A 178 -7.96 3.08 28.22
CA VAL A 178 -9.32 2.90 27.75
C VAL A 178 -10.01 4.27 27.70
N VAL A 179 -10.67 4.57 26.60
CA VAL A 179 -11.41 5.81 26.44
C VAL A 179 -12.81 5.63 27.02
N ALA A 180 -13.13 6.38 28.07
CA ALA A 180 -14.52 6.50 28.53
C ALA A 180 -15.23 7.61 27.74
N ASN A 181 -16.47 7.37 27.32
CA ASN A 181 -17.31 8.36 26.61
C ASN A 181 -16.61 9.06 25.43
N GLY A 182 -15.89 8.30 24.62
CA GLY A 182 -15.19 8.83 23.46
C GLY A 182 -15.11 7.84 22.33
N TYR A 183 -14.01 7.88 21.58
CA TYR A 183 -13.80 7.05 20.40
C TYR A 183 -12.49 6.31 20.45
N VAL A 184 -12.51 5.09 19.92
CA VAL A 184 -11.34 4.26 19.72
C VAL A 184 -11.16 4.03 18.23
N ALA A 185 -10.00 4.41 17.71
CA ALA A 185 -9.52 4.00 16.40
C ALA A 185 -8.94 2.59 16.51
N LEU A 186 -9.34 1.70 15.60
CA LEU A 186 -8.72 0.38 15.46
C LEU A 186 -7.79 0.40 14.25
N TYR A 187 -6.57 -0.06 14.47
CA TYR A 187 -5.57 -0.29 13.44
C TYR A 187 -5.38 -1.79 13.22
N ALA A 188 -5.43 -2.22 11.97
CA ALA A 188 -4.79 -3.48 11.59
C ALA A 188 -3.28 -3.24 11.61
N ILE A 189 -2.54 -4.07 12.34
CA ILE A 189 -1.07 -3.99 12.43
C ILE A 189 -0.44 -5.27 11.90
N TYR A 190 0.73 -5.16 11.28
CA TYR A 190 1.45 -6.28 10.69
C TYR A 190 2.95 -6.27 11.04
N ASN A 191 3.45 -7.44 11.40
CA ASN A 191 4.88 -7.72 11.55
C ASN A 191 5.38 -8.48 10.30
N PRO A 192 6.15 -7.83 9.42
CA PRO A 192 6.63 -8.45 8.19
C PRO A 192 7.72 -9.51 8.43
N THR A 193 8.37 -9.52 9.59
CA THR A 193 9.41 -10.50 9.93
C THR A 193 8.80 -11.84 10.32
N THR A 194 7.69 -11.83 11.06
CA THR A 194 7.00 -13.05 11.54
C THR A 194 5.73 -13.39 10.76
N ALA A 195 5.35 -12.54 9.80
CA ALA A 195 4.08 -12.63 9.07
C ALA A 195 2.83 -12.63 9.97
N THR A 196 2.90 -12.01 11.16
CA THR A 196 1.78 -11.96 12.10
C THR A 196 0.99 -10.66 11.98
N SER A 197 -0.34 -10.75 12.00
CA SER A 197 -1.24 -9.60 12.05
C SER A 197 -2.04 -9.56 13.36
N ALA A 198 -2.44 -8.36 13.77
CA ALA A 198 -3.29 -8.13 14.94
C ALA A 198 -4.14 -6.86 14.75
N LEU A 199 -5.05 -6.61 15.69
CA LEU A 199 -5.66 -5.29 15.87
C LEU A 199 -4.97 -4.52 16.99
N MET A 200 -5.03 -3.20 16.95
CA MET A 200 -4.59 -2.32 18.03
C MET A 200 -5.57 -1.16 18.16
N ALA A 201 -5.95 -0.85 19.40
CA ALA A 201 -6.85 0.23 19.76
C ALA A 201 -6.09 1.47 20.20
N VAL A 202 -6.53 2.65 19.73
CA VAL A 202 -5.92 3.95 20.00
C VAL A 202 -7.02 4.96 20.32
N ASN A 203 -6.81 5.83 21.30
CA ASN A 203 -7.77 6.91 21.59
C ASN A 203 -7.86 7.89 20.40
N ALA A 204 -9.07 8.10 19.89
CA ALA A 204 -9.38 8.98 18.77
C ALA A 204 -10.42 10.06 19.13
N THR A 205 -10.55 10.39 20.42
CA THR A 205 -11.59 11.34 20.89
C THR A 205 -11.21 12.79 20.61
N GLY A 206 -9.97 13.17 20.90
CA GLY A 206 -9.51 14.56 20.83
C GLY A 206 -8.67 14.90 19.60
N ALA A 207 -8.32 13.90 18.78
CA ALA A 207 -7.46 14.09 17.61
C ALA A 207 -7.83 13.10 16.50
N VAL A 208 -7.67 13.54 15.25
CA VAL A 208 -7.90 12.69 14.08
C VAL A 208 -6.88 11.57 14.07
N ALA A 209 -7.37 10.32 14.08
CA ALA A 209 -6.54 9.15 13.88
C ALA A 209 -6.09 9.06 12.40
N PRO A 210 -4.79 9.08 12.08
CA PRO A 210 -4.31 9.02 10.69
C PRO A 210 -4.54 7.65 10.05
N ASN A 211 -4.52 7.57 8.72
CA ASN A 211 -4.68 6.30 7.99
C ASN A 211 -3.58 5.27 8.30
N VAL A 212 -2.38 5.72 8.65
CA VAL A 212 -1.27 4.88 9.14
C VAL A 212 -0.93 5.35 10.54
N TYR A 213 -0.83 4.43 11.50
CA TYR A 213 -0.54 4.78 12.88
C TYR A 213 0.83 5.46 12.99
N GLY A 214 0.85 6.67 13.56
CA GLY A 214 2.04 7.50 13.75
C GLY A 214 2.50 7.60 15.22
N GLY A 215 1.85 6.91 16.15
CA GLY A 215 2.24 6.92 17.56
C GLY A 215 3.51 6.11 17.84
N ALA A 216 4.13 6.36 18.99
CA ALA A 216 5.38 5.70 19.41
C ALA A 216 5.15 4.33 20.09
N SER A 217 3.94 4.05 20.57
CA SER A 217 3.64 2.86 21.39
C SER A 217 3.28 1.61 20.58
N ARG A 218 3.77 1.49 19.34
CA ARG A 218 3.48 0.30 18.52
C ARG A 218 4.16 -0.94 19.12
N PRO A 219 3.48 -2.11 19.19
CA PRO A 219 4.08 -3.35 19.65
C PRO A 219 5.33 -3.73 18.85
N ALA A 220 6.34 -4.28 19.52
CA ALA A 220 7.63 -4.63 18.90
C ALA A 220 7.46 -5.55 17.67
N GLY A 221 8.22 -5.24 16.61
CA GLY A 221 8.21 -6.00 15.35
C GLY A 221 7.04 -5.68 14.42
N PHE A 222 5.94 -5.09 14.91
CA PHE A 222 4.90 -4.57 14.04
C PHE A 222 5.39 -3.25 13.44
N THR A 223 5.55 -3.21 12.11
CA THR A 223 6.10 -2.04 11.42
C THR A 223 5.13 -1.45 10.40
N ALA A 224 4.06 -2.17 10.03
CA ALA A 224 3.02 -1.68 9.14
C ALA A 224 1.67 -1.59 9.84
N SER A 225 0.83 -0.65 9.42
CA SER A 225 -0.54 -0.51 9.92
C SER A 225 -1.50 0.12 8.92
N ALA A 226 -2.79 -0.02 9.19
CA ALA A 226 -3.84 0.78 8.58
C ALA A 226 -5.00 1.03 9.53
N LEU A 227 -5.57 2.23 9.52
CA LEU A 227 -6.82 2.54 10.21
C LEU A 227 -7.94 1.74 9.56
N VAL A 228 -8.64 0.92 10.34
CA VAL A 228 -9.71 0.04 9.87
C VAL A 228 -11.06 0.34 10.51
N SER A 229 -11.10 1.03 11.65
CA SER A 229 -12.34 1.39 12.34
C SER A 229 -12.14 2.63 13.20
N VAL A 230 -13.22 3.38 13.43
CA VAL A 230 -13.32 4.36 14.52
C VAL A 230 -14.68 4.12 15.18
N VAL A 231 -14.72 3.64 16.42
CA VAL A 231 -15.95 3.21 17.10
C VAL A 231 -16.13 3.89 18.45
N PRO A 232 -17.38 4.15 18.87
CA PRO A 232 -17.66 4.83 20.12
C PRO A 232 -17.52 3.89 21.33
N THR A 233 -17.24 4.51 22.48
CA THR A 233 -17.14 3.85 23.78
C THR A 233 -18.18 4.39 24.77
N ASN A 234 -18.57 3.57 25.74
CA ASN A 234 -19.45 3.97 26.84
C ASN A 234 -18.64 4.54 28.04
N ALA A 235 -19.32 4.87 29.13
CA ALA A 235 -18.69 5.42 30.34
C ALA A 235 -17.73 4.43 31.02
N SER A 236 -17.92 3.12 30.82
CA SER A 236 -17.04 2.06 31.34
C SER A 236 -15.89 1.72 30.40
N GLY A 237 -15.75 2.44 29.29
CA GLY A 237 -14.73 2.20 28.29
C GLY A 237 -14.93 0.87 27.52
N GLN A 238 -16.17 0.42 27.42
CA GLN A 238 -16.55 -0.67 26.52
C GLN A 238 -16.93 -0.09 25.17
N PHE A 239 -16.76 -0.85 24.09
CA PHE A 239 -17.43 -0.55 22.84
C PHE A 239 -18.94 -0.50 23.06
N ARG A 240 -19.61 0.46 22.43
CA ARG A 240 -21.08 0.48 22.36
C ARG A 240 -21.58 -0.52 21.31
N ILE A 241 -22.87 -0.82 21.38
CA ILE A 241 -23.56 -1.61 20.35
C ILE A 241 -23.42 -0.89 19.01
N ALA A 242 -22.79 -1.55 18.05
CA ALA A 242 -22.52 -1.01 16.73
C ALA A 242 -22.25 -2.12 15.72
N TYR A 243 -22.44 -1.82 14.45
CA TYR A 243 -21.90 -2.61 13.37
C TYR A 243 -21.17 -1.72 12.38
N GLN A 244 -20.20 -2.30 11.69
CA GLN A 244 -19.43 -1.63 10.66
C GLN A 244 -19.48 -2.44 9.37
N LEU A 245 -19.71 -1.73 8.26
CA LEU A 245 -19.55 -2.24 6.90
C LEU A 245 -18.65 -1.28 6.14
N GLY A 246 -17.48 -1.76 5.70
CA GLY A 246 -16.47 -0.90 5.09
C GLY A 246 -16.10 0.25 6.02
N ARG A 247 -16.23 1.49 5.56
CA ARG A 247 -15.93 2.71 6.33
C ARG A 247 -17.12 3.31 7.07
N GLN A 248 -18.27 2.64 7.06
CA GLN A 248 -19.47 3.13 7.72
C GLN A 248 -19.69 2.40 9.04
N VAL A 249 -19.76 3.14 10.13
CA VAL A 249 -20.12 2.65 11.46
C VAL A 249 -21.54 3.07 11.76
N THR A 250 -22.39 2.11 12.10
CA THR A 250 -23.79 2.31 12.48
C THR A 250 -23.96 1.88 13.93
N PHE A 251 -24.70 2.66 14.69
CA PHE A 251 -24.97 2.47 16.11
C PHE A 251 -26.43 2.84 16.38
N GLU A 252 -26.88 2.68 17.62
CA GLU A 252 -28.23 3.10 18.02
C GLU A 252 -28.48 4.59 17.76
N ASN A 253 -29.73 4.95 17.44
CA ASN A 253 -30.08 6.33 17.15
C ASN A 253 -29.84 7.26 18.35
N ARG A 254 -29.13 8.37 18.11
CA ARG A 254 -28.78 9.38 19.10
C ARG A 254 -29.27 10.75 18.68
N ILE A 255 -29.94 11.46 19.58
CA ILE A 255 -30.42 12.83 19.35
C ILE A 255 -29.23 13.78 19.33
N LEU A 256 -29.10 14.56 18.25
CA LEU A 256 -28.10 15.61 18.10
C LEU A 256 -28.68 16.99 18.43
N TYR A 257 -29.95 17.19 18.10
CA TYR A 257 -30.61 18.47 18.28
C TYR A 257 -32.12 18.26 18.45
N SER A 258 -32.74 19.00 19.38
CA SER A 258 -34.18 18.98 19.61
C SER A 258 -34.65 20.36 20.07
N THR A 259 -35.71 20.88 19.48
CA THR A 259 -36.37 22.13 19.91
C THR A 259 -37.85 22.12 19.57
N THR A 260 -38.60 23.02 20.20
CA THR A 260 -40.01 23.26 19.90
C THR A 260 -40.27 24.58 19.18
N VAL A 261 -39.27 25.45 19.06
CA VAL A 261 -39.42 26.78 18.41
C VAL A 261 -38.47 26.90 17.24
N GLY A 262 -39.00 27.28 16.07
CA GLY A 262 -38.21 27.51 14.87
C GLY A 262 -37.38 28.80 14.93
N SER A 263 -36.26 28.82 14.21
CA SER A 263 -35.38 29.98 14.06
C SER A 263 -34.84 30.07 12.63
N THR A 264 -35.01 31.20 11.95
CA THR A 264 -34.42 31.36 10.60
C THR A 264 -32.91 31.62 10.64
N VAL A 265 -32.35 31.90 11.82
CA VAL A 265 -30.91 32.07 12.01
C VAL A 265 -30.21 30.71 11.98
N MET A 266 -29.20 30.61 11.12
CA MET A 266 -28.43 29.39 11.03
C MET A 266 -27.50 29.23 12.24
N THR A 267 -27.70 28.14 12.98
CA THR A 267 -27.05 27.91 14.28
C THR A 267 -26.11 26.72 14.19
N ALA A 268 -24.88 26.88 14.65
CA ALA A 268 -23.93 25.77 14.77
C ALA A 268 -24.33 24.83 15.91
N VAL A 269 -24.25 23.53 15.66
CA VAL A 269 -24.51 22.47 16.64
C VAL A 269 -23.26 21.58 16.71
N ASN A 270 -22.71 21.46 17.91
CA ASN A 270 -21.62 20.52 18.20
C ASN A 270 -22.19 19.10 18.30
N ILE A 271 -21.66 18.18 17.50
CA ILE A 271 -22.12 16.78 17.42
C ILE A 271 -21.05 15.78 17.92
N ALA A 272 -20.01 16.27 18.60
CA ALA A 272 -18.86 15.48 19.06
C ALA A 272 -19.22 14.36 20.05
N ALA A 273 -20.35 14.47 20.75
CA ALA A 273 -20.83 13.45 21.68
C ALA A 273 -21.21 12.12 20.98
N HIS A 274 -21.57 12.18 19.69
CA HIS A 274 -22.11 11.03 18.94
C HIS A 274 -21.48 10.85 17.56
N VAL A 275 -20.59 11.77 17.12
CA VAL A 275 -19.83 11.65 15.87
C VAL A 275 -18.33 11.87 16.15
N PRO A 276 -17.43 10.98 15.70
CA PRO A 276 -15.98 11.14 15.93
C PRO A 276 -15.39 12.25 15.08
N ILE A 277 -14.24 12.78 15.51
CA ILE A 277 -13.47 13.78 14.75
C ILE A 277 -12.95 13.25 13.40
N ASN A 278 -12.79 11.93 13.28
CA ASN A 278 -12.46 11.24 12.03
C ASN A 278 -13.61 11.20 11.01
N ALA A 279 -14.84 11.53 11.39
CA ALA A 279 -15.98 11.41 10.49
C ALA A 279 -15.88 12.40 9.32
N THR A 280 -16.05 11.90 8.10
CA THR A 280 -16.17 12.68 6.87
C THR A 280 -17.61 12.89 6.46
N HIS A 281 -18.51 12.01 6.89
CA HIS A 281 -19.95 12.10 6.65
C HIS A 281 -20.72 11.63 7.88
N VAL A 282 -21.90 12.20 8.08
CA VAL A 282 -22.86 11.78 9.10
C VAL A 282 -24.21 11.50 8.43
N SER A 283 -24.83 10.38 8.79
CA SER A 283 -26.22 10.12 8.39
C SER A 283 -27.14 10.72 9.43
N LEU A 284 -28.04 11.58 8.98
CA LEU A 284 -28.98 12.33 9.78
C LEU A 284 -30.40 11.92 9.44
N TYR A 285 -31.23 11.82 10.47
CA TYR A 285 -32.67 11.68 10.40
C TYR A 285 -33.27 12.96 10.97
N LEU A 286 -33.92 13.74 10.13
CA LEU A 286 -34.61 14.96 10.50
C LEU A 286 -36.09 14.64 10.65
N ALA A 287 -36.70 15.16 11.71
CA ALA A 287 -38.14 15.12 11.90
C ALA A 287 -38.66 16.52 12.15
N ALA A 288 -39.74 16.89 11.46
CA ALA A 288 -40.51 18.10 11.72
C ALA A 288 -41.97 17.69 11.93
N MET A 289 -42.61 18.19 12.97
CA MET A 289 -44.01 17.93 13.28
C MET A 289 -44.75 19.22 13.62
N GLN A 290 -45.98 19.33 13.14
CA GLN A 290 -46.90 20.42 13.45
C GLN A 290 -48.28 19.86 13.81
N THR A 291 -48.94 20.53 14.73
CA THR A 291 -50.28 20.19 15.23
C THR A 291 -51.27 21.36 15.11
N GLN A 292 -50.79 22.57 14.84
CA GLN A 292 -51.63 23.74 14.67
C GLN A 292 -52.13 23.86 13.22
N ALA A 293 -53.45 23.86 13.04
CA ALA A 293 -54.12 24.04 11.76
C ALA A 293 -53.65 25.32 11.05
N GLY A 294 -53.37 25.23 9.76
CA GLY A 294 -52.97 26.37 8.92
C GLY A 294 -51.49 26.79 9.07
N MET A 295 -50.71 26.07 9.90
CA MET A 295 -49.30 26.35 10.11
C MET A 295 -48.40 25.33 9.42
N GLY A 296 -47.24 25.80 8.96
CA GLY A 296 -46.16 24.97 8.43
C GLY A 296 -44.89 25.15 9.22
N VAL A 297 -44.08 24.10 9.33
CA VAL A 297 -42.79 24.08 10.01
C VAL A 297 -41.80 23.29 9.17
N GLY A 298 -40.53 23.65 9.24
CA GLY A 298 -39.48 22.88 8.62
C GLY A 298 -38.14 23.12 9.29
N ILE A 299 -37.34 22.05 9.35
CA ILE A 299 -35.96 22.08 9.82
C ILE A 299 -35.05 21.62 8.68
N SER A 300 -33.98 22.36 8.48
CA SER A 300 -32.96 22.12 7.48
C SER A 300 -31.61 21.95 8.15
N VAL A 301 -30.76 21.13 7.55
CA VAL A 301 -29.37 20.92 7.99
C VAL A 301 -28.39 21.27 6.88
N ALA A 302 -27.25 21.82 7.27
CA ALA A 302 -26.16 22.19 6.36
C ALA A 302 -24.79 21.89 6.98
N PRO A 303 -23.76 21.63 6.17
CA PRO A 303 -22.41 21.39 6.63
C PRO A 303 -21.61 22.68 6.90
N LEU A 304 -22.14 23.84 6.47
CA LEU A 304 -21.52 25.16 6.61
C LEU A 304 -22.58 26.19 7.03
N ALA A 305 -22.12 27.31 7.57
CA ALA A 305 -22.94 28.48 7.94
C ALA A 305 -23.50 29.27 6.74
N SER A 306 -23.95 28.61 5.66
CA SER A 306 -24.71 29.25 4.57
C SER A 306 -25.87 28.39 4.06
N GLY A 307 -27.04 29.01 3.87
CA GLY A 307 -28.24 28.36 3.34
C GLY A 307 -28.09 27.79 1.92
N ALA A 308 -27.07 28.23 1.17
CA ALA A 308 -26.75 27.66 -0.14
C ALA A 308 -26.28 26.19 -0.06
N TYR A 309 -25.85 25.74 1.11
CA TYR A 309 -25.35 24.38 1.35
C TYR A 309 -26.33 23.51 2.12
N VAL A 310 -27.62 23.86 2.18
CA VAL A 310 -28.63 22.97 2.76
C VAL A 310 -28.64 21.65 1.99
N VAL A 311 -28.40 20.55 2.70
CA VAL A 311 -28.35 19.20 2.11
C VAL A 311 -29.66 18.44 2.31
N GLY A 312 -30.52 18.92 3.22
CA GLY A 312 -31.82 18.34 3.40
C GLY A 312 -32.72 19.16 4.33
N THR A 313 -34.02 19.03 4.10
CA THR A 313 -35.09 19.71 4.82
C THR A 313 -36.23 18.73 5.12
N ALA A 314 -36.61 18.59 6.38
CA ALA A 314 -37.89 17.98 6.76
C ALA A 314 -38.92 19.09 6.93
N TRP A 315 -40.04 19.01 6.21
CA TRP A 315 -41.10 20.02 6.22
C TRP A 315 -42.46 19.39 6.47
N ALA A 316 -43.20 19.90 7.44
CA ALA A 316 -44.54 19.47 7.78
C ALA A 316 -45.49 20.68 7.80
N ALA A 317 -46.62 20.56 7.11
CA ALA A 317 -47.68 21.56 7.13
C ALA A 317 -49.02 20.88 7.39
N VAL A 318 -49.84 21.51 8.23
CA VAL A 318 -51.12 20.96 8.69
C VAL A 318 -52.27 21.75 8.07
N SER A 319 -53.20 21.04 7.43
CA SER A 319 -54.49 21.60 7.01
C SER A 319 -55.57 21.44 8.09
N ASN A 320 -55.49 20.39 8.94
CA ASN A 320 -56.45 20.08 10.00
C ASN A 320 -55.79 19.92 11.39
N GLU A 321 -55.32 18.73 11.78
CA GLU A 321 -54.92 18.44 13.17
C GLU A 321 -53.46 18.01 13.36
N PHE A 322 -52.84 17.32 12.39
CA PHE A 322 -51.49 16.77 12.57
C PHE A 322 -50.77 16.56 11.24
N SER A 323 -49.47 16.86 11.22
CA SER A 323 -48.58 16.58 10.09
C SER A 323 -47.18 16.32 10.61
N SER A 324 -46.53 15.29 10.09
CA SER A 324 -45.15 14.94 10.41
C SER A 324 -44.41 14.52 9.16
N THR A 325 -43.17 14.96 9.05
CA THR A 325 -42.27 14.55 7.98
C THR A 325 -40.96 14.09 8.56
N ASN A 326 -40.48 12.96 8.05
CA ASN A 326 -39.16 12.44 8.36
C ASN A 326 -38.33 12.43 7.07
N MET A 327 -37.06 12.81 7.17
CA MET A 327 -36.13 12.78 6.05
C MET A 327 -34.79 12.24 6.52
N SER A 328 -34.22 11.33 5.73
CA SER A 328 -32.87 10.83 5.94
C SER A 328 -31.92 11.50 4.96
N VAL A 329 -30.78 11.99 5.43
CA VAL A 329 -29.76 12.60 4.59
C VAL A 329 -28.38 12.17 5.05
N GLN A 330 -27.50 11.85 4.11
CA GLN A 330 -26.07 11.72 4.39
C GLN A 330 -25.41 13.07 4.13
N MET A 331 -24.97 13.74 5.19
CA MET A 331 -24.35 15.05 5.12
C MET A 331 -22.83 14.91 5.19
N PRO A 332 -22.06 15.54 4.29
CA PRO A 332 -20.61 15.65 4.43
C PRO A 332 -20.25 16.56 5.61
N LEU A 333 -19.15 16.32 6.30
CA LEU A 333 -18.64 17.16 7.37
C LEU A 333 -17.48 18.00 6.83
N LEU A 334 -17.74 19.28 6.57
CA LEU A 334 -16.73 20.24 6.11
C LEU A 334 -16.02 20.94 7.28
N VAL A 335 -16.65 20.96 8.45
CA VAL A 335 -16.05 21.32 9.74
C VAL A 335 -16.17 20.10 10.65
N PRO A 336 -15.07 19.58 11.23
CA PRO A 336 -15.14 18.40 12.08
C PRO A 336 -16.14 18.56 13.22
N GLN A 337 -17.04 17.58 13.38
CA GLN A 337 -18.02 17.49 14.47
C GLN A 337 -18.94 18.72 14.61
N VAL A 338 -19.19 19.46 13.53
CA VAL A 338 -20.14 20.57 13.51
C VAL A 338 -21.15 20.38 12.38
N MET A 339 -22.41 20.56 12.72
CA MET A 339 -23.49 20.74 11.75
C MET A 339 -24.15 22.11 11.97
N TYR A 340 -24.90 22.57 10.98
CA TYR A 340 -25.69 23.78 11.10
C TYR A 340 -27.17 23.45 10.94
N VAL A 341 -28.01 24.05 11.78
CA VAL A 341 -29.48 23.95 11.71
C VAL A 341 -30.09 25.30 11.39
N THR A 342 -31.11 25.31 10.55
CA THR A 342 -31.98 26.47 10.30
C THR A 342 -33.40 25.99 10.04
N PHE A 343 -34.35 26.91 10.08
CA PHE A 343 -35.77 26.61 10.00
C PHE A 343 -36.44 27.48 8.96
N THR A 344 -37.53 26.96 8.37
CA THR A 344 -38.27 27.69 7.33
C THR A 344 -38.98 28.92 7.86
N ASN A 345 -39.24 28.98 9.16
CA ASN A 345 -39.95 30.05 9.85
C ASN A 345 -39.68 29.96 11.36
N THR A 346 -40.28 30.89 12.11
CA THR A 346 -40.21 30.96 13.58
C THR A 346 -41.41 30.32 14.28
N ASN A 347 -42.18 29.49 13.56
CA ASN A 347 -43.37 28.86 14.14
C ASN A 347 -42.97 27.83 15.20
N THR A 348 -43.86 27.61 16.18
CA THR A 348 -43.72 26.53 17.15
C THR A 348 -44.09 25.20 16.49
N GLY A 349 -43.38 24.14 16.82
CA GLY A 349 -43.57 22.79 16.31
C GLY A 349 -42.77 21.79 17.14
N SER A 350 -42.49 20.60 16.60
CA SER A 350 -41.49 19.70 17.18
C SER A 350 -40.44 19.36 16.14
N PHE A 351 -39.18 19.60 16.46
CA PHE A 351 -38.07 19.45 15.54
C PHE A 351 -36.99 18.60 16.18
N ASN A 352 -36.57 17.54 15.48
CA ASN A 352 -35.52 16.66 15.94
C ASN A 352 -34.52 16.39 14.83
N VAL A 353 -33.24 16.32 15.20
CA VAL A 353 -32.18 15.77 14.37
C VAL A 353 -31.53 14.64 15.14
N VAL A 354 -31.49 13.47 14.52
CA VAL A 354 -30.96 12.23 15.09
C VAL A 354 -29.87 11.70 14.16
N THR A 355 -28.86 11.04 14.70
CA THR A 355 -27.90 10.27 13.91
C THR A 355 -27.89 8.82 14.35
N GLY A 356 -27.64 7.91 13.41
CA GLY A 356 -27.41 6.49 13.70
C GLY A 356 -26.17 5.93 13.02
N SER A 357 -25.44 6.74 12.23
CA SER A 357 -24.22 6.27 11.58
C SER A 357 -23.34 7.41 11.09
N TYR A 358 -22.04 7.14 10.95
CA TYR A 358 -21.09 8.03 10.28
C TYR A 358 -20.15 7.23 9.36
N ARG A 359 -19.49 7.94 8.45
CA ARG A 359 -18.37 7.42 7.64
C ARG A 359 -17.09 8.17 7.99
N PHE A 360 -15.95 7.49 7.94
CA PHE A 360 -14.61 8.03 8.23
C PHE A 360 -13.62 7.66 7.12
#